data_AF-R6X9T9-F1
#
_entry.id   AF-R6X9T9-F1
#
_cell.length_a   1.000
_cell.length_b   1.000
_cell.length_c   1.000
_cell.angle_alpha   90.00
_cell.angle_beta   90.00
_cell.angle_gamma   90.00
#
_symmetry.space_group_name_H-M   'P 1'
#
loop_
_entity.id
_entity.type
_entity.pdbx_description
1 polymer ?
#
loop_
_entity_poly.entity_id
_entity_poly.type
_entity_poly.pdbx_seq_one_letter_code
_entity_poly.pdbx_strand_id
1 'polypeptide(L)'
;MNEIEKVLSFFKTAEDWNSFVELSNMKDMMVRELKSRLLTEMRIIAESNLSGAGWKYDAKDDYISIVLQKHYSLSICIEWSHWSWYKRGAGIWINPSEIIPEKFIEEVNANADLKAFLTANGFHESRENAWYPFMKTIPATVFHDGNNDSCRLEEECLFRAIQDAKGLADNLWEEVFKPFVENKNVISMLVEVLQ
;
A
#
# COMPACT_ATOMS: atom_id res chain seq x y z
N MET A 1 17.21 -23.48 6.97
CA MET A 1 15.77 -23.29 7.09
C MET A 1 15.46 -22.88 8.51
N ASN A 2 15.13 -21.60 8.70
CA ASN A 2 14.76 -20.99 9.98
C ASN A 2 13.53 -21.73 10.57
N GLU A 3 13.41 -21.82 11.89
CA GLU A 3 12.24 -22.47 12.54
C GLU A 3 10.93 -21.83 12.07
N ILE A 4 10.92 -20.52 11.83
CA ILE A 4 9.77 -19.80 11.28
C ILE A 4 9.40 -20.30 9.88
N GLU A 5 10.39 -20.47 8.99
CA GLU A 5 10.16 -20.99 7.63
C GLU A 5 9.56 -22.40 7.64
N LYS A 6 10.02 -23.25 8.58
CA LYS A 6 9.45 -24.58 8.79
C LYS A 6 7.99 -24.50 9.21
N VAL A 7 7.66 -23.63 10.17
CA VAL A 7 6.27 -23.48 10.62
C VAL A 7 5.40 -22.94 9.49
N LEU A 8 5.86 -21.92 8.76
CA LEU A 8 5.14 -21.34 7.63
C LEU A 8 4.84 -22.37 6.53
N SER A 9 5.73 -23.35 6.33
CA SER A 9 5.54 -24.41 5.32
C SER A 9 4.36 -25.35 5.59
N PHE A 10 3.79 -25.34 6.81
CA PHE A 10 2.61 -26.15 7.13
C PHE A 10 1.29 -25.53 6.64
N PHE A 11 1.25 -24.22 6.37
CA PHE A 11 0.01 -23.56 5.94
C PHE A 11 -0.15 -23.64 4.42
N LYS A 12 -1.19 -24.36 3.99
CA LYS A 12 -1.52 -24.52 2.57
C LYS A 12 -2.65 -23.58 2.14
N THR A 13 -3.48 -23.15 3.08
CA THR A 13 -4.62 -22.28 2.83
C THR A 13 -4.62 -21.09 3.79
N ALA A 14 -5.27 -20.00 3.37
CA ALA A 14 -5.45 -18.82 4.23
C ALA A 14 -6.26 -19.16 5.49
N GLU A 15 -7.19 -20.13 5.41
CA GLU A 15 -8.01 -20.59 6.53
C GLU A 15 -7.17 -21.31 7.61
N ASP A 16 -6.23 -22.17 7.18
CA ASP A 16 -5.28 -22.84 8.10
C ASP A 16 -4.40 -21.83 8.82
N TRP A 17 -3.94 -20.82 8.09
CA TRP A 17 -3.12 -19.73 8.61
C TRP A 17 -3.89 -18.87 9.62
N ASN A 18 -5.08 -18.40 9.25
CA ASN A 18 -5.92 -17.56 10.11
C ASN A 18 -6.23 -18.25 11.44
N SER A 19 -6.63 -19.52 11.39
CA SER A 19 -6.93 -20.33 12.58
C SER A 19 -5.73 -20.49 13.50
N PHE A 20 -4.52 -20.60 12.94
CA PHE A 20 -3.29 -20.75 13.72
C PHE A 20 -2.79 -19.42 14.30
N VAL A 21 -2.82 -18.35 13.50
CA VAL A 21 -2.30 -17.04 13.87
C VAL A 21 -3.08 -16.42 15.03
N GLU A 22 -4.39 -16.61 15.07
CA GLU A 22 -5.24 -16.10 16.18
C GLU A 22 -4.86 -16.70 17.54
N LEU A 23 -4.26 -17.89 17.56
CA LEU A 23 -3.96 -18.65 18.77
C LEU A 23 -2.45 -18.80 19.06
N SER A 24 -1.59 -18.28 18.18
CA SER A 24 -0.15 -18.54 18.22
C SER A 24 0.63 -17.43 18.92
N ASN A 25 1.47 -17.80 19.88
CA ASN A 25 2.48 -16.91 20.47
C ASN A 25 3.61 -16.54 19.49
N MET A 26 3.62 -17.09 18.27
CA MET A 26 4.59 -16.78 17.22
C MET A 26 4.07 -15.79 16.17
N LYS A 27 2.82 -15.32 16.30
CA LYS A 27 2.15 -14.42 15.35
C LYS A 27 3.05 -13.30 14.86
N ASP A 28 3.57 -12.46 15.76
CA ASP A 28 4.34 -11.27 15.40
C ASP A 28 5.61 -11.61 14.61
N MET A 29 6.31 -12.69 14.98
CA MET A 29 7.51 -13.13 14.28
C MET A 29 7.19 -13.64 12.87
N MET A 30 6.07 -14.33 12.71
CA MET A 30 5.63 -14.87 11.42
C MET A 30 5.16 -13.75 10.50
N VAL A 31 4.33 -12.83 10.99
CA VAL A 31 3.89 -11.64 10.25
C VAL A 31 5.09 -10.82 9.79
N ARG A 32 6.09 -10.63 10.67
CA ARG A 32 7.33 -9.92 10.33
C ARG A 32 8.14 -10.61 9.24
N GLU A 33 8.25 -11.93 9.27
CA GLU A 33 8.90 -12.71 8.20
C GLU A 33 8.17 -12.51 6.85
N LEU A 34 6.84 -12.55 6.83
CA LEU A 34 6.06 -12.33 5.60
C LEU A 34 6.20 -10.90 5.07
N LYS A 35 6.15 -9.90 5.97
CA LYS A 35 6.46 -8.51 5.62
C LYS A 35 7.85 -8.40 5.03
N SER A 36 8.87 -9.01 5.63
CA SER A 36 10.25 -8.98 5.13
C SER A 36 10.37 -9.53 3.70
N ARG A 37 9.69 -10.65 3.40
CA ARG A 37 9.65 -11.22 2.06
C ARG A 37 9.02 -10.26 1.05
N LEU A 38 7.84 -9.73 1.38
CA LEU A 38 7.12 -8.80 0.53
C LEU A 38 7.93 -7.51 0.28
N LEU A 39 8.51 -6.93 1.32
CA LEU A 39 9.33 -5.71 1.24
C LEU A 39 10.57 -5.91 0.37
N THR A 40 11.15 -7.10 0.39
CA THR A 40 12.30 -7.44 -0.47
C THR A 40 11.90 -7.40 -1.94
N GLU A 41 10.81 -8.06 -2.31
CA GLU A 41 10.31 -8.08 -3.69
C GLU A 41 9.83 -6.69 -4.14
N MET A 42 9.11 -5.96 -3.29
CA MET A 42 8.69 -4.58 -3.57
C MET A 42 9.87 -3.64 -3.82
N ARG A 43 10.97 -3.80 -3.08
CA ARG A 43 12.19 -3.02 -3.31
C ARG A 43 12.78 -3.28 -4.68
N ILE A 44 12.88 -4.55 -5.10
CA ILE A 44 13.39 -4.92 -6.43
C ILE A 44 12.57 -4.25 -7.53
N ILE A 45 11.23 -4.31 -7.42
CA ILE A 45 10.33 -3.68 -8.38
C ILE A 45 10.52 -2.16 -8.37
N ALA A 46 10.51 -1.52 -7.19
CA ALA A 46 10.63 -0.08 -7.09
C ALA A 46 11.98 0.45 -7.60
N GLU A 47 13.10 -0.20 -7.28
CA GLU A 47 14.43 0.19 -7.75
C GLU A 47 14.54 0.16 -9.28
N SER A 48 13.87 -0.80 -9.93
CA SER A 48 13.85 -0.91 -11.40
C SER A 48 12.95 0.14 -12.08
N ASN A 49 11.89 0.60 -11.41
CA ASN A 49 10.88 1.49 -12.02
C ASN A 49 11.01 2.96 -11.62
N LEU A 50 11.64 3.30 -10.49
CA LEU A 50 11.65 4.67 -9.97
C LEU A 50 12.82 5.54 -10.46
N SER A 51 13.78 4.95 -11.18
CA SER A 51 14.91 5.70 -11.72
C SER A 51 14.45 6.81 -12.66
N GLY A 52 14.68 8.07 -12.28
CA GLY A 52 14.24 9.25 -13.04
C GLY A 52 12.73 9.53 -13.01
N ALA A 53 11.95 8.77 -12.24
CA ALA A 53 10.49 8.91 -12.18
C ALA A 53 10.01 10.01 -11.22
N GLY A 54 10.90 10.72 -10.52
CA GLY A 54 10.53 11.77 -9.57
C GLY A 54 9.98 11.27 -8.23
N TRP A 55 10.01 9.95 -8.00
CA TRP A 55 9.62 9.30 -6.75
C TRP A 55 10.82 8.63 -6.07
N LYS A 56 10.71 8.35 -4.78
CA LYS A 56 11.68 7.56 -4.01
C LYS A 56 10.94 6.48 -3.24
N TYR A 57 11.44 5.24 -3.31
CA TYR A 57 10.92 4.16 -2.48
C TYR A 57 11.25 4.40 -1.00
N ASP A 58 10.25 4.30 -0.14
CA ASP A 58 10.40 4.28 1.32
C ASP A 58 9.45 3.24 1.92
N ALA A 59 10.00 2.28 2.66
CA ALA A 59 9.23 1.21 3.25
C ALA A 59 9.86 0.71 4.55
N LYS A 60 9.00 0.34 5.49
CA LYS A 60 9.33 -0.22 6.81
C LYS A 60 8.36 -1.35 7.15
N ASP A 61 8.54 -1.94 8.33
CA ASP A 61 7.67 -3.02 8.82
C ASP A 61 6.18 -2.61 8.84
N ASP A 62 5.85 -1.31 8.97
CA ASP A 62 4.47 -0.83 9.08
C ASP A 62 3.86 -0.28 7.77
N TYR A 63 4.68 -0.03 6.74
CA TYR A 63 4.19 0.57 5.50
C TYR A 63 5.07 0.32 4.27
N ILE A 64 4.46 0.48 3.09
CA ILE A 64 5.14 0.58 1.81
C ILE A 64 4.73 1.90 1.15
N SER A 65 5.68 2.70 0.69
CA SER A 65 5.38 3.96 0.03
C SER A 65 6.33 4.33 -1.09
N ILE A 66 5.85 5.20 -1.97
CA ILE A 66 6.69 6.03 -2.83
C ILE A 66 6.50 7.50 -2.43
N VAL A 67 7.61 8.16 -2.12
CA VAL A 67 7.65 9.54 -1.64
C VAL A 67 8.01 10.47 -2.80
N LEU A 68 7.29 11.58 -2.92
CA LEU A 68 7.53 12.54 -3.98
C LEU A 68 8.86 13.26 -3.76
N GLN A 69 9.77 13.21 -4.73
CA GLN A 69 11.07 13.88 -4.59
C GLN A 69 10.90 15.38 -4.45
N LYS A 70 11.68 16.00 -3.55
CA LYS A 70 11.61 17.43 -3.17
C LYS A 70 10.34 17.85 -2.41
N HIS A 71 9.34 16.98 -2.31
CA HIS A 71 8.09 17.19 -1.58
C HIS A 71 7.83 16.00 -0.65
N TYR A 72 8.73 15.79 0.33
CA TYR A 72 8.71 14.63 1.24
C TYR A 72 7.45 14.54 2.12
N SER A 73 6.66 15.60 2.14
CA SER A 73 5.39 15.72 2.84
C SER A 73 4.22 15.14 2.06
N LEU A 74 4.47 14.52 0.90
CA LEU A 74 3.48 13.77 0.11
C LEU A 74 4.05 12.41 -0.30
N SER A 75 3.29 11.35 -0.04
CA SER A 75 3.60 10.01 -0.52
C SER A 75 2.36 9.24 -0.94
N ILE A 76 2.53 8.25 -1.82
CA ILE A 76 1.52 7.21 -2.04
C ILE A 76 1.89 6.06 -1.13
N CYS A 77 0.97 5.63 -0.28
CA CYS A 77 1.28 4.77 0.86
C CYS A 77 0.26 3.64 1.02
N ILE A 78 0.76 2.46 1.37
CA ILE A 78 0.03 1.33 1.92
C ILE A 78 0.50 1.21 3.37
N GLU A 79 -0.40 1.38 4.34
CA GLU A 79 -0.06 1.30 5.77
C GLU A 79 -0.89 0.21 6.44
N TRP A 80 -0.22 -0.82 6.96
CA TRP A 80 -0.88 -2.03 7.46
C TRP A 80 -1.75 -1.77 8.69
N SER A 81 -1.29 -0.88 9.57
CA SER A 81 -2.01 -0.47 10.79
C SER A 81 -3.40 0.11 10.50
N HIS A 82 -3.57 0.70 9.32
CA HIS A 82 -4.81 1.34 8.89
C HIS A 82 -5.79 0.37 8.22
N TRP A 83 -5.41 -0.88 8.01
CA TRP A 83 -6.27 -1.85 7.34
C TRP A 83 -7.44 -2.31 8.19
N SER A 84 -7.34 -2.25 9.52
CA SER A 84 -8.50 -2.44 10.41
C SER A 84 -9.57 -1.37 10.21
N TRP A 85 -9.20 -0.17 9.77
CA TRP A 85 -10.12 0.94 9.54
C TRP A 85 -10.61 0.99 8.08
N TYR A 86 -9.77 0.59 7.13
CA TYR A 86 -10.04 0.76 5.69
C TYR A 86 -10.00 -0.55 4.87
N LYS A 87 -10.11 -1.71 5.52
CA LYS A 87 -10.28 -3.06 4.94
C LYS A 87 -9.22 -3.52 3.94
N ARG A 88 -8.10 -2.80 3.76
CA ARG A 88 -6.95 -2.93 2.83
C ARG A 88 -6.69 -1.58 2.13
N GLY A 89 -6.43 -0.55 2.93
CA GLY A 89 -6.31 0.82 2.43
C GLY A 89 -4.96 1.10 1.78
N ALA A 90 -4.99 1.77 0.64
CA ALA A 90 -3.88 2.59 0.13
C ALA A 90 -4.35 4.05 0.05
N GLY A 91 -3.44 5.00 0.15
CA GLY A 91 -3.83 6.40 0.14
C GLY A 91 -2.72 7.35 -0.28
N ILE A 92 -3.13 8.58 -0.55
CA ILE A 92 -2.22 9.72 -0.62
C ILE A 92 -2.03 10.18 0.82
N TRP A 93 -0.84 9.93 1.34
CA TRP A 93 -0.42 10.42 2.63
C TRP A 93 0.14 11.83 2.51
N ILE A 94 -0.24 12.71 3.43
CA ILE A 94 0.34 14.05 3.58
C ILE A 94 0.85 14.26 5.01
N ASN A 95 1.85 15.13 5.19
CA ASN A 95 2.20 15.64 6.51
C ASN A 95 1.28 16.82 6.88
N PRO A 96 0.33 16.66 7.82
CA PRO A 96 -0.62 17.72 8.17
C PRO A 96 0.04 18.93 8.85
N SER A 97 1.29 18.78 9.32
CA SER A 97 2.07 19.90 9.88
C SER A 97 2.60 20.85 8.80
N GLU A 98 2.61 20.40 7.54
CA GLU A 98 3.15 21.15 6.39
C GLU A 98 2.09 21.41 5.32
N ILE A 99 1.09 20.54 5.20
CA ILE A 99 0.00 20.63 4.23
C ILE A 99 -1.32 20.63 4.99
N ILE A 100 -2.13 21.66 4.83
CA ILE A 100 -3.47 21.69 5.44
C ILE A 100 -4.37 20.73 4.66
N PRO A 101 -4.93 19.68 5.28
CA PRO A 101 -5.67 18.63 4.57
C PRO A 101 -6.88 19.18 3.78
N GLU A 102 -7.63 20.09 4.39
CA GLU A 102 -8.81 20.69 3.75
C GLU A 102 -8.44 21.50 2.50
N LYS A 103 -7.34 22.26 2.57
CA LYS A 103 -6.84 23.00 1.40
C LYS A 103 -6.36 22.06 0.30
N PHE A 104 -5.62 21.01 0.66
CA PHE A 104 -5.17 20.01 -0.32
C PHE A 104 -6.35 19.34 -1.02
N ILE A 105 -7.40 18.99 -0.27
CA ILE A 105 -8.65 18.46 -0.84
C ILE A 105 -9.31 19.46 -1.78
N GLU A 106 -9.40 20.75 -1.40
CA GLU A 106 -9.96 21.82 -2.23
C GLU A 106 -9.18 21.98 -3.54
N GLU A 107 -7.84 22.04 -3.48
CA GLU A 107 -6.98 22.20 -4.66
C GLU A 107 -7.03 20.98 -5.59
N VAL A 108 -7.02 19.76 -5.03
CA VAL A 108 -7.23 18.53 -5.83
C VAL A 108 -8.61 18.54 -6.50
N ASN A 109 -9.64 19.01 -5.80
CA ASN A 109 -10.99 19.09 -6.36
C ASN A 109 -11.13 20.18 -7.43
N ALA A 110 -10.33 21.26 -7.37
CA ALA A 110 -10.27 22.31 -8.38
C ALA A 110 -9.46 21.88 -9.62
N ASN A 111 -8.47 21.00 -9.46
CA ASN A 111 -7.71 20.41 -10.57
C ASN A 111 -8.49 19.23 -11.19
N ALA A 112 -9.26 19.51 -12.25
CA ALA A 112 -10.13 18.53 -12.90
C ALA A 112 -9.39 17.28 -13.41
N ASP A 113 -8.17 17.44 -13.94
CA ASP A 113 -7.37 16.34 -14.48
C ASP A 113 -6.84 15.43 -13.38
N LEU A 114 -6.34 16.02 -12.28
CA LEU A 114 -5.89 15.25 -11.12
C LEU A 114 -7.05 14.50 -10.47
N LYS A 115 -8.18 15.17 -10.26
CA LYS A 115 -9.38 14.53 -9.71
C LYS A 115 -9.87 13.37 -10.57
N ALA A 116 -9.91 13.55 -11.88
CA ALA A 116 -10.29 12.50 -12.83
C ALA A 116 -9.31 11.33 -12.76
N PHE A 117 -8.00 11.60 -12.72
CA PHE A 117 -6.96 10.58 -12.56
C PHE A 117 -7.14 9.78 -11.25
N LEU A 118 -7.34 10.45 -10.12
CA LEU A 118 -7.52 9.78 -8.83
C LEU A 118 -8.79 8.91 -8.82
N THR A 119 -9.90 9.45 -9.32
CA THR A 119 -11.18 8.74 -9.41
C THR A 119 -11.07 7.49 -10.30
N ALA A 120 -10.41 7.61 -11.46
CA ALA A 120 -10.21 6.50 -12.38
C ALA A 120 -9.35 5.38 -11.77
N ASN A 121 -8.46 5.71 -10.83
CA ASN A 121 -7.63 4.76 -10.09
C ASN A 121 -8.25 4.30 -8.75
N GLY A 122 -9.52 4.64 -8.51
CA GLY A 122 -10.30 4.19 -7.35
C GLY A 122 -10.07 4.98 -6.06
N PHE A 123 -9.34 6.09 -6.12
CA PHE A 123 -9.16 6.98 -4.98
C PHE A 123 -10.41 7.85 -4.79
N HIS A 124 -10.83 7.97 -3.54
CA HIS A 124 -11.93 8.81 -3.09
C HIS A 124 -11.47 9.68 -1.93
N GLU A 125 -12.12 10.83 -1.79
CA GLU A 125 -11.88 11.78 -0.70
C GLU A 125 -12.19 11.11 0.65
N SER A 126 -11.31 11.33 1.63
CA SER A 126 -11.43 10.84 2.99
C SER A 126 -11.26 12.02 3.96
N ARG A 127 -12.38 12.44 4.57
CA ARG A 127 -12.39 13.51 5.59
C ARG A 127 -12.19 12.99 7.01
N GLU A 128 -12.21 11.68 7.20
CA GLU A 128 -12.11 11.05 8.52
C GLU A 128 -10.66 10.97 9.00
N ASN A 129 -9.68 11.13 8.09
CA ASN A 129 -8.27 11.04 8.41
C ASN A 129 -7.48 12.18 7.76
N ALA A 130 -7.04 13.12 8.58
CA ALA A 130 -6.24 14.28 8.17
C ALA A 130 -4.92 13.91 7.47
N TRP A 131 -4.37 12.72 7.73
CA TRP A 131 -3.12 12.27 7.12
C TRP A 131 -3.35 11.66 5.74
N TYR A 132 -4.59 11.27 5.44
CA TYR A 132 -4.98 10.55 4.24
C TYR A 132 -6.20 11.19 3.58
N PRO A 133 -6.04 12.37 2.95
CA PRO A 133 -7.12 13.08 2.29
C PRO A 133 -7.74 12.31 1.12
N PHE A 134 -7.01 11.37 0.51
CA PHE A 134 -7.52 10.49 -0.55
C PHE A 134 -7.11 9.05 -0.29
N MET A 135 -8.08 8.13 -0.38
CA MET A 135 -7.93 6.71 -0.06
C MET A 135 -8.52 5.84 -1.16
N LYS A 136 -8.00 4.63 -1.34
CA LYS A 136 -8.62 3.56 -2.11
C LYS A 136 -8.58 2.25 -1.33
N THR A 137 -9.58 1.42 -1.54
CA THR A 137 -9.57 0.04 -1.05
C THR A 137 -8.93 -0.84 -2.09
N ILE A 138 -7.85 -1.52 -1.75
CA ILE A 138 -7.20 -2.49 -2.63
C ILE A 138 -8.15 -3.70 -2.80
N PRO A 139 -8.44 -4.13 -4.04
CA PRO A 139 -9.28 -5.30 -4.30
C PRO A 139 -8.74 -6.56 -3.61
N ALA A 140 -9.62 -7.39 -3.05
CA ALA A 140 -9.23 -8.65 -2.40
C ALA A 140 -8.49 -9.61 -3.36
N THR A 141 -8.77 -9.52 -4.66
CA THR A 141 -8.13 -10.30 -5.73
C THR A 141 -6.62 -10.02 -5.87
N VAL A 142 -6.12 -8.91 -5.32
CA VAL A 142 -4.66 -8.68 -5.22
C VAL A 142 -4.01 -9.67 -4.26
N PHE A 143 -4.72 -10.04 -3.20
CA PHE A 143 -4.21 -10.86 -2.10
C PHE A 143 -4.54 -12.35 -2.24
N HIS A 144 -5.62 -12.70 -2.95
CA HIS A 144 -6.07 -14.08 -3.11
C HIS A 144 -6.62 -14.38 -4.51
N ASP A 145 -6.45 -15.63 -4.94
CA ASP A 145 -7.02 -16.16 -6.18
C ASP A 145 -8.53 -16.46 -5.98
N GLY A 146 -9.36 -15.42 -5.86
CA GLY A 146 -10.82 -15.56 -5.77
C GLY A 146 -11.57 -14.31 -5.33
N ASN A 147 -12.89 -14.29 -5.55
CA ASN A 147 -13.80 -13.20 -5.15
C ASN A 147 -14.18 -13.22 -3.65
N ASN A 148 -13.36 -13.83 -2.79
CA ASN A 148 -13.66 -13.87 -1.36
C ASN A 148 -13.15 -12.58 -0.71
N ASP A 149 -14.07 -11.65 -0.39
CA ASP A 149 -13.79 -10.38 0.28
C ASP A 149 -13.49 -10.53 1.79
N SER A 150 -12.93 -11.69 2.18
CA SER A 150 -12.66 -12.01 3.57
C SER A 150 -11.36 -11.40 4.10
N CYS A 151 -10.43 -10.95 3.24
CA CYS A 151 -9.10 -10.42 3.63
C CYS A 151 -9.14 -9.06 4.31
N ARG A 152 -9.58 -8.94 5.55
CA ARG A 152 -9.72 -7.65 6.24
C ARG A 152 -8.53 -7.32 7.11
N LEU A 153 -7.75 -8.33 7.50
CA LEU A 153 -6.63 -8.19 8.42
C LEU A 153 -5.28 -8.23 7.68
N GLU A 154 -4.25 -7.64 8.28
CA GLU A 154 -2.91 -7.64 7.67
C GLU A 154 -2.38 -9.05 7.46
N GLU A 155 -2.68 -9.96 8.39
CA GLU A 155 -2.20 -11.33 8.40
C GLU A 155 -2.80 -12.12 7.25
N GLU A 156 -4.08 -11.92 6.97
CA GLU A 156 -4.78 -12.55 5.85
C GLU A 156 -4.15 -12.16 4.52
N CYS A 157 -3.86 -10.87 4.38
CA CYS A 157 -3.37 -10.30 3.14
C CYS A 157 -1.87 -10.55 2.93
N LEU A 158 -1.13 -10.82 4.01
CA LEU A 158 0.25 -11.30 3.96
C LEU A 158 0.36 -12.81 3.67
N PHE A 159 -0.71 -13.59 3.83
CA PHE A 159 -0.68 -15.05 3.62
C PHE A 159 -0.09 -15.43 2.27
N ARG A 160 -0.45 -14.71 1.20
CA ARG A 160 0.08 -14.99 -0.14
C ARG A 160 1.60 -14.87 -0.22
N ALA A 161 2.24 -14.05 0.62
CA ALA A 161 3.70 -13.96 0.68
C ALA A 161 4.37 -15.25 1.18
N ILE A 162 3.63 -16.19 1.78
CA ILE A 162 4.11 -17.55 2.08
C ILE A 162 4.42 -18.30 0.78
N GLN A 163 3.53 -18.19 -0.21
CA GLN A 163 3.53 -18.98 -1.43
C GLN A 163 4.20 -18.26 -2.61
N ASP A 164 3.91 -16.97 -2.75
CA ASP A 164 4.28 -16.15 -3.91
C ASP A 164 4.41 -14.67 -3.49
N ALA A 165 5.49 -14.35 -2.77
CA ALA A 165 5.78 -12.97 -2.35
C ALA A 165 5.99 -12.04 -3.55
N LYS A 166 6.61 -12.54 -4.62
CA LYS A 166 6.87 -11.78 -5.84
C LYS A 166 5.56 -11.41 -6.53
N GLY A 167 4.65 -12.37 -6.77
CA GLY A 167 3.38 -12.07 -7.41
C GLY A 167 2.45 -11.19 -6.56
N LEU A 168 2.54 -11.26 -5.23
CA LEU A 168 1.87 -10.28 -4.37
C LEU A 168 2.46 -8.87 -4.56
N ALA A 169 3.78 -8.75 -4.60
CA ALA A 169 4.48 -7.49 -4.84
C ALA A 169 4.14 -6.90 -6.22
N ASP A 170 4.17 -7.72 -7.27
CA ASP A 170 3.79 -7.33 -8.64
C ASP A 170 2.34 -6.80 -8.66
N ASN A 171 1.40 -7.49 -8.02
CA ASN A 171 0.01 -7.03 -7.97
C ASN A 171 -0.18 -5.71 -7.19
N LEU A 172 0.49 -5.54 -6.04
CA LEU A 172 0.43 -4.29 -5.27
C LEU A 172 1.05 -3.13 -6.05
N TRP A 173 2.15 -3.38 -6.75
CA TRP A 173 2.78 -2.39 -7.63
C TRP A 173 1.83 -1.92 -8.71
N GLU A 174 1.25 -2.85 -9.47
CA GLU A 174 0.32 -2.56 -10.56
C GLU A 174 -0.93 -1.81 -10.07
N GLU A 175 -1.52 -2.22 -8.95
CA GLU A 175 -2.79 -1.68 -8.46
C GLU A 175 -2.65 -0.31 -7.77
N VAL A 176 -1.52 -0.04 -7.12
CA VAL A 176 -1.37 1.14 -6.25
C VAL A 176 -0.35 2.13 -6.79
N PHE A 177 0.86 1.67 -7.15
CA PHE A 177 2.00 2.56 -7.38
C PHE A 177 2.21 2.90 -8.85
N LYS A 178 2.10 1.92 -9.75
CA LYS A 178 2.35 2.08 -11.17
C LYS A 178 1.58 3.24 -11.83
N PRO A 179 0.29 3.48 -11.53
CA PRO A 179 -0.44 4.60 -12.13
C PRO A 179 0.23 5.96 -11.86
N PHE A 180 0.85 6.14 -10.70
CA PHE A 180 1.54 7.38 -10.32
C PHE A 180 2.95 7.50 -10.89
N VAL A 181 3.55 6.37 -11.29
CA VAL A 181 4.91 6.32 -11.85
C VAL A 181 4.87 6.51 -13.36
N GLU A 182 3.91 5.90 -14.06
CA GLU A 182 3.84 5.93 -15.52
C GLU A 182 3.18 7.21 -16.07
N ASN A 183 2.28 7.85 -15.31
CA ASN A 183 1.66 9.10 -15.72
C ASN A 183 2.58 10.29 -15.42
N LYS A 184 3.34 10.74 -16.43
CA LYS A 184 4.31 11.85 -16.31
C LYS A 184 3.68 13.18 -15.83
N ASN A 185 2.39 13.38 -16.06
CA ASN A 185 1.70 14.62 -15.68
C ASN A 185 1.23 14.60 -14.22
N VAL A 186 1.16 13.42 -13.57
CA VAL A 186 0.65 13.34 -12.20
C VAL A 186 1.53 14.10 -11.21
N ILE A 187 2.85 14.09 -11.40
CA ILE A 187 3.77 14.81 -10.54
C ILE A 187 3.56 16.32 -10.68
N SER A 188 3.44 16.84 -11.90
CA SER A 188 3.22 18.28 -12.07
C SER A 188 1.90 18.71 -11.44
N MET A 189 0.84 17.93 -11.64
CA MET A 189 -0.45 18.21 -11.02
C MET A 189 -0.40 18.13 -9.49
N LEU A 190 0.30 17.13 -8.93
CA LEU A 190 0.50 17.01 -7.48
C LEU A 190 1.31 18.18 -6.91
N VAL A 191 2.32 18.66 -7.64
CA VAL A 191 3.12 19.81 -7.21
C VAL A 191 2.32 21.12 -7.29
N GLU A 192 1.46 21.28 -8.30
CA GLU A 192 0.58 22.44 -8.44
C GLU A 192 -0.37 22.57 -7.26
N VAL A 193 -0.99 21.47 -6.80
CA VAL A 193 -1.93 21.50 -5.66
C VAL A 193 -1.25 21.62 -4.29
N LEU A 194 0.08 21.65 -4.24
CA LEU A 194 0.86 21.89 -3.02
C LEU A 194 1.26 23.36 -2.83
N GLN A 195 1.04 24.23 -3.83
CA GLN A 195 1.44 25.65 -3.81
C GLN A 195 0.35 26.54 -3.21
#